data_AF-A0AAD5CFG5-F1
#
_entry.id   AF-A0AAD5CFG5-F1
#
_cell.length_a   1.000
_cell.length_b   1.000
_cell.length_c   1.000
_cell.angle_alpha   90.00
_cell.angle_beta   90.00
_cell.angle_gamma   90.00
#
_symmetry.space_group_name_H-M   'P 1'
#
loop_
_entity.id
_entity.type
_entity.pdbx_description
1 polymer ?
#
loop_
_entity_poly.entity_id
_entity_poly.type
_entity_poly.pdbx_seq_one_letter_code
_entity_poly.pdbx_strand_id
1 'polypeptide(L)'
;MTTAGSRWGIVMSRDTTYSNQVVELDFLYPSEGIHRRWENGYRITAAAATEDQAAFILSTSKKRSQDVTQETLRTSAFPSTHVKDKWSKNLYIASICYGRTVS
;
A
#
# COMPACT_ATOMS: atom_id res chain seq x y z
N MET A 1 -2.92 -12.93 0.93
CA MET A 1 -2.93 -12.42 2.32
C MET A 1 -3.02 -13.62 3.23
N THR A 2 -2.03 -13.82 4.11
CA THR A 2 -2.02 -14.94 5.05
C THR A 2 -2.56 -14.41 6.37
N THR A 3 -3.76 -14.81 6.76
CA THR A 3 -4.24 -14.61 8.14
C THR A 3 -4.09 -15.95 8.85
N ALA A 4 -2.92 -16.17 9.45
CA ALA A 4 -2.73 -17.26 10.39
C ALA A 4 -2.98 -16.72 11.81
N GLY A 5 -4.26 -16.53 12.16
CA GLY A 5 -4.67 -16.04 13.48
C GLY A 5 -4.12 -14.63 13.82
N SER A 6 -3.81 -14.41 15.10
CA SER A 6 -3.43 -13.10 15.66
C SER A 6 -1.92 -12.81 15.68
N ARG A 7 -1.16 -13.26 14.68
CA ARG A 7 0.31 -13.09 14.64
C ARG A 7 0.78 -12.42 13.37
N TRP A 8 1.78 -11.56 13.50
CA TRP A 8 2.48 -10.96 12.36
C TRP A 8 3.56 -11.89 11.84
N GLY A 9 3.56 -12.15 10.53
CA GLY A 9 4.69 -12.74 9.82
C GLY A 9 5.39 -11.65 9.00
N ILE A 10 6.69 -11.48 9.21
CA ILE A 10 7.50 -10.48 8.51
C ILE A 10 8.66 -11.18 7.82
N VAL A 11 8.86 -10.90 6.53
CA VAL A 11 10.01 -11.36 5.74
C VAL A 11 10.85 -10.14 5.37
N MET A 12 12.14 -10.19 5.67
CA MET A 12 13.10 -9.14 5.36
C MET A 12 14.21 -9.69 4.46
N SER A 13 14.63 -8.90 3.48
CA SER A 13 15.68 -9.27 2.52
C SER A 13 16.79 -8.22 2.49
N ARG A 14 18.05 -8.66 2.34
CA ARG A 14 19.23 -7.78 2.35
C ARG A 14 19.35 -6.90 1.08
N ASP A 15 18.87 -7.38 -0.06
CA ASP A 15 19.12 -6.77 -1.38
C ASP A 15 17.84 -6.26 -2.08
N THR A 16 16.94 -5.64 -1.31
CA THR A 16 15.75 -4.99 -1.89
C THR A 16 16.11 -3.69 -2.62
N THR A 17 15.24 -3.24 -3.53
CA THR A 17 15.34 -1.94 -4.21
C THR A 17 14.89 -0.75 -3.34
N TYR A 18 14.46 -1.02 -2.10
CA TYR A 18 13.92 -0.04 -1.18
C TYR A 18 15.03 0.64 -0.36
N SER A 19 14.92 1.96 -0.20
CA SER A 19 15.60 2.78 0.80
C SER A 19 14.56 3.35 1.75
N ASN A 20 14.96 3.72 2.97
CA ASN A 20 14.12 4.41 3.96
C ASN A 20 12.68 3.87 4.02
N GLN A 21 12.44 2.87 4.87
CA GLN A 21 11.12 2.28 5.02
C GLN A 21 10.39 2.81 6.25
N VAL A 22 9.09 3.04 6.08
CA VAL A 22 8.16 3.36 7.17
C VAL A 22 6.94 2.46 7.07
N VAL A 23 6.33 2.18 8.22
CA VAL A 23 5.07 1.45 8.31
C VAL A 23 4.04 2.38 8.93
N GLU A 24 2.96 2.65 8.19
CA GLU A 24 1.79 3.35 8.71
C GLU A 24 0.75 2.27 9.08
N LEU A 25 0.48 2.11 10.38
CA LEU A 25 -0.45 1.14 10.93
C LEU A 25 -1.60 1.87 11.63
N ASP A 26 -2.83 1.50 11.30
CA ASP A 26 -4.03 2.17 11.80
C ASP A 26 -5.18 1.16 11.95
N PHE A 27 -6.13 1.44 12.84
CA PHE A 27 -7.38 0.67 12.97
C PHE A 27 -8.35 0.93 11.81
N LEU A 28 -8.17 2.07 11.12
CA LEU A 28 -8.85 2.40 9.88
C LEU A 28 -7.82 2.48 8.75
N TYR A 29 -8.05 3.35 7.77
CA TYR A 29 -7.15 3.61 6.68
C TYR A 29 -6.29 4.86 6.97
N PRO A 30 -4.95 4.76 6.99
CA PRO A 30 -4.05 5.86 7.39
C PRO A 30 -3.86 6.93 6.28
N SER A 31 -4.94 7.63 5.92
CA SER A 31 -4.93 8.60 4.81
C SER A 31 -3.91 9.72 5.00
N GLU A 32 -3.90 10.34 6.19
CA GLU A 32 -3.00 11.46 6.52
C GLU A 32 -1.54 11.02 6.50
N GLY A 33 -1.25 9.85 7.07
CA GLY A 33 0.09 9.26 7.05
C GLY A 33 0.56 9.04 5.62
N ILE A 34 -0.26 8.43 4.77
CA ILE A 34 0.08 8.17 3.37
C ILE A 34 0.36 9.46 2.59
N HIS A 35 -0.52 10.47 2.69
CA HIS A 35 -0.33 11.74 1.96
C HIS A 35 0.96 12.46 2.39
N ARG A 36 1.18 12.59 3.70
CA ARG A 36 2.41 13.20 4.23
C ARG A 36 3.67 12.46 3.76
N ARG A 37 3.63 11.13 3.63
CA ARG A 37 4.77 10.35 3.13
C ARG A 37 4.96 10.51 1.62
N TRP A 38 3.87 10.60 0.85
CA TRP A 38 3.94 10.88 -0.60
C TRP A 38 4.60 12.22 -0.91
N GLU A 39 4.30 13.26 -0.14
CA GLU A 39 4.94 14.59 -0.23
C GLU A 39 6.44 14.52 0.04
N ASN A 40 6.86 13.59 0.91
CA ASN A 40 8.26 13.34 1.25
C ASN A 40 8.94 12.30 0.33
N GLY A 41 8.35 11.99 -0.83
CA GLY A 41 8.95 11.13 -1.85
C GLY A 41 8.85 9.63 -1.58
N TYR A 42 8.09 9.20 -0.57
CA TYR A 42 7.81 7.79 -0.33
C TYR A 42 6.72 7.29 -1.28
N ARG A 43 6.72 6.00 -1.57
CA ARG A 43 5.65 5.32 -2.31
C ARG A 43 5.24 4.05 -1.57
N ILE A 44 3.96 3.69 -1.65
CA ILE A 44 3.44 2.45 -1.10
C ILE A 44 4.10 1.29 -1.84
N THR A 45 4.74 0.39 -1.12
CA THR A 45 5.44 -0.77 -1.68
C THR A 45 4.82 -2.10 -1.24
N ALA A 46 4.06 -2.11 -0.15
CA ALA A 46 3.23 -3.23 0.25
C ALA A 46 2.05 -2.76 1.10
N ALA A 47 0.98 -3.56 1.11
CA ALA A 47 -0.17 -3.35 1.96
C ALA A 47 -0.64 -4.68 2.55
N ALA A 48 -1.08 -4.64 3.80
CA ALA A 48 -1.74 -5.75 4.48
C ALA A 48 -2.91 -5.19 5.28
N ALA A 49 -3.96 -5.98 5.44
CA ALA A 49 -5.10 -5.61 6.25
C ALA A 49 -5.63 -6.84 6.98
N THR A 50 -6.31 -6.58 8.08
CA THR A 50 -7.12 -7.53 8.85
C THR A 50 -8.52 -6.94 8.99
N GLU A 51 -9.40 -7.60 9.72
CA GLU A 51 -10.71 -7.04 10.06
C GLU A 51 -10.62 -5.85 11.03
N ASP A 52 -9.47 -5.65 11.69
CA ASP A 52 -9.33 -4.62 12.72
C ASP A 52 -8.30 -3.53 12.37
N GLN A 53 -7.36 -3.84 11.48
CA GLN A 53 -6.21 -2.97 11.22
C GLN A 53 -5.77 -3.02 9.75
N ALA A 54 -5.23 -1.91 9.27
CA ALA A 54 -4.49 -1.83 8.02
C ALA A 54 -3.05 -1.42 8.28
N ALA A 55 -2.13 -2.00 7.51
CA ALA A 55 -0.70 -1.69 7.55
C ALA A 55 -0.22 -1.40 6.13
N PHE A 56 0.34 -0.21 5.92
CA PHE A 56 0.95 0.21 4.67
C PHE A 56 2.44 0.38 4.87
N ILE A 57 3.23 -0.31 4.05
CA ILE A 57 4.67 -0.11 3.99
C ILE A 57 4.92 0.90 2.89
N LEU A 58 5.60 1.99 3.23
CA LEU A 58 6.05 3.00 2.28
C LEU A 58 7.58 3.03 2.26
N SER A 59 8.15 3.21 1.07
CA SER A 59 9.60 3.22 0.88
C SER A 59 10.01 4.29 -0.11
N THR A 60 11.22 4.79 0.00
CA THR A 60 11.88 5.48 -1.11
C THR A 60 12.63 4.46 -1.98
N SER A 61 12.98 4.82 -3.21
CA SER A 61 13.76 3.95 -4.09
C SER A 61 15.26 4.21 -3.94
N LYS A 62 16.08 3.15 -3.95
CA LYS A 62 17.55 3.26 -4.05
C LYS A 62 18.01 3.87 -5.38
N LYS A 63 17.20 3.70 -6.43
CA LYS A 63 17.46 4.26 -7.76
C LYS A 63 16.71 5.57 -7.92
N ARG A 64 17.23 6.51 -8.72
CA ARG A 64 16.45 7.69 -9.16
C ARG A 64 15.15 7.20 -9.76
N SER A 65 14.07 7.37 -9.01
CA SER A 65 12.73 7.05 -9.48
C SER A 65 12.32 8.14 -10.45
N GLN A 66 11.76 7.76 -11.60
CA GLN A 66 10.92 8.66 -12.38
C GLN A 66 9.75 9.12 -11.50
N ASP A 67 9.04 10.18 -11.91
CA ASP A 67 7.81 10.60 -11.26
C ASP A 67 6.79 9.45 -11.28
N VAL A 68 6.73 8.71 -10.16
CA VAL A 68 5.79 7.61 -9.98
C VAL A 68 4.54 8.20 -9.37
N THR A 69 3.46 8.19 -10.14
CA THR A 69 2.11 8.49 -9.65
C THR A 69 1.53 7.26 -8.99
N GLN A 70 1.01 7.41 -7.77
CA GLN A 70 0.22 6.40 -7.08
C GLN A 70 -1.12 6.97 -6.68
N GLU A 71 -2.11 6.10 -6.62
CA GLU A 71 -3.43 6.41 -6.11
C GLU A 71 -3.94 5.24 -5.30
N THR A 72 -4.90 5.51 -4.42
CA THR A 72 -5.52 4.52 -3.56
C THR A 72 -7.02 4.56 -3.72
N LEU A 73 -7.65 3.39 -3.81
CA LEU A 73 -9.09 3.24 -3.87
C LEU A 73 -9.56 2.34 -2.72
N ARG A 74 -10.66 2.73 -2.08
CA ARG A 74 -11.28 1.99 -0.98
C ARG A 74 -12.72 1.67 -1.36
N THR A 75 -13.05 0.39 -1.46
CA THR A 75 -14.38 -0.11 -1.83
C THR A 75 -14.71 -1.36 -1.02
N SER A 76 -15.99 -1.63 -0.82
CA SER A 76 -16.48 -2.85 -0.16
C SER A 76 -16.41 -4.07 -1.09
N ALA A 77 -16.77 -3.89 -2.36
CA ALA A 77 -16.65 -4.89 -3.41
C ALA A 77 -15.37 -4.67 -4.25
N PHE A 78 -14.92 -5.72 -4.93
CA PHE A 78 -13.77 -5.62 -5.83
C PHE A 78 -14.08 -4.66 -7.00
N PRO A 79 -13.28 -3.59 -7.23
CA PRO A 79 -13.64 -2.51 -8.14
C PRO A 79 -13.19 -2.78 -9.59
N SER A 80 -13.70 -3.86 -10.21
CA SER A 80 -13.24 -4.31 -11.54
C SER A 80 -13.37 -3.26 -12.64
N THR A 81 -14.43 -2.46 -12.63
CA THR A 81 -14.65 -1.39 -13.62
C THR A 81 -13.61 -0.28 -13.48
N HIS A 82 -13.30 0.12 -12.24
CA HIS A 82 -12.28 1.13 -11.97
C HIS A 82 -10.89 0.63 -12.38
N VAL A 83 -10.56 -0.62 -12.06
CA VAL A 83 -9.29 -1.24 -12.46
C VAL A 83 -9.11 -1.20 -13.98
N LYS A 84 -10.14 -1.54 -14.76
CA LYS A 84 -10.09 -1.48 -16.22
C LYS A 84 -9.88 -0.06 -16.75
N ASP A 85 -10.54 0.94 -16.15
CA ASP A 85 -10.32 2.37 -16.48
C ASP A 85 -8.90 2.84 -16.15
N LYS A 86 -8.30 2.36 -15.06
CA LYS A 86 -6.93 2.74 -14.71
C LYS A 86 -5.88 2.09 -15.61
N TRP A 87 -6.10 0.84 -16.02
CA TRP A 87 -5.24 0.19 -17.01
C TRP A 87 -5.22 0.95 -18.35
N SER A 88 -6.34 1.51 -18.82
CA SER A 88 -6.36 2.31 -20.05
C SER A 88 -5.61 3.65 -19.92
N LYS A 89 -5.35 4.09 -18.68
CA LYS A 89 -4.59 5.31 -18.35
C LYS A 89 -3.13 5.01 -17.97
N ASN A 90 -2.63 3.80 -18.24
CA ASN A 90 -1.27 3.35 -17.89
C ASN A 90 -0.99 3.35 -16.37
N LEU A 91 -2.04 3.20 -15.55
CA LEU A 91 -1.93 2.94 -14.10
C LEU A 91 -2.22 1.48 -13.82
N TYR A 92 -1.36 0.83 -13.05
CA TYR A 92 -1.45 -0.61 -12.75
C TYR A 92 -1.58 -0.87 -11.26
N ILE A 93 -2.13 -2.04 -10.91
CA ILE A 93 -2.25 -2.47 -9.51
C ILE A 93 -0.83 -2.76 -8.99
N ALA A 94 -0.37 -1.96 -8.03
CA ALA A 94 0.92 -2.17 -7.37
C ALA A 94 0.81 -2.98 -6.06
N SER A 95 -0.33 -2.86 -5.37
CA SER A 95 -0.61 -3.58 -4.12
C SER A 95 -2.11 -3.66 -3.90
N ILE A 96 -2.58 -4.72 -3.24
CA ILE A 96 -3.98 -4.88 -2.84
C ILE A 96 -4.05 -5.56 -1.47
N CYS A 97 -4.94 -5.05 -0.62
CA CYS A 97 -5.33 -5.69 0.62
C CYS A 97 -6.85 -5.60 0.78
N TYR A 98 -7.45 -6.63 1.40
CA TYR A 98 -8.86 -6.66 1.76
C TYR A 98 -8.96 -6.83 3.28
N GLY A 99 -9.83 -6.06 3.90
CA GLY A 99 -10.00 -5.97 5.35
C GLY A 99 -10.88 -4.77 5.67
N ARG A 100 -10.90 -4.34 6.93
CA ARG A 100 -11.70 -3.17 7.35
C ARG A 100 -11.00 -1.85 7.00
N THR A 101 -10.85 -1.61 5.70
CA THR A 101 -10.29 -0.37 5.16
C THR A 101 -11.38 0.64 4.79
N VAL A 102 -12.64 0.26 4.92
CA VAL A 102 -13.84 1.08 4.66
C VAL A 102 -14.77 0.98 5.85
N SER A 103 -15.26 2.14 6.33
CA SER A 103 -16.39 2.21 7.27
C SER A 103 -17.70 2.19 6.51
#